data_AF-A0A5N0HZ32-F1
#
_entry.id   AF-A0A5N0HZ32-F1
#
_cell.length_a   1.000
_cell.length_b   1.000
_cell.length_c   1.000
_cell.angle_alpha   90.00
_cell.angle_beta   90.00
_cell.angle_gamma   90.00
#
_symmetry.space_group_name_H-M   'P 1'
#
loop_
_entity.id
_entity.type
_entity.pdbx_description
1 polymer ?
#
loop_
_entity_poly.entity_id
_entity_poly.type
_entity_poly.pdbx_seq_one_letter_code
_entity_poly.pdbx_strand_id
1 'polypeptide(L)'
;MTLTTDGPFPIADVSVNGGPTVPVLVDTGSTGLVIEPQYVGAQTPLGSEVFSGGFIYGNSPVLFYDTYDTTVNFGHGLTTAPTAVDVLTTNSATDFSAYWDGIFNTYAPGVTIDGVLGIGPNDGYPGTSTVITALPGTLNQGALIDESAGALELGPNSLPGDISVAGSPIASLDVQVNGGPLTRVPSVFIDSGGIYGFIPSAVLDTGQTTGTVPAGTTISFYADNGQTLLYSYTTTATDGPTVTTDFTSTGNTPFDLGPVYIGQSPSGFGTTTFDY
;
A
#
# COMPACT_ATOMS: atom_id res chain seq x y z
N MET A 1 3.76 -11.97 10.41
CA MET A 1 2.48 -11.71 11.12
C MET A 1 1.34 -12.16 10.24
N THR A 2 0.17 -12.45 10.82
CA THR A 2 -1.01 -12.83 10.04
C THR A 2 -1.42 -11.67 9.15
N LEU A 3 -1.64 -11.97 7.88
CA LEU A 3 -2.27 -11.08 6.92
C LEU A 3 -3.62 -11.70 6.54
N THR A 4 -4.67 -10.91 6.61
CA THR A 4 -6.00 -11.30 6.13
C THR A 4 -6.31 -10.52 4.88
N THR A 5 -6.67 -11.20 3.80
CA THR A 5 -7.18 -10.58 2.58
C THR A 5 -8.69 -10.79 2.50
N ASP A 6 -9.45 -9.70 2.32
CA ASP A 6 -10.87 -9.74 2.01
C ASP A 6 -11.14 -8.75 0.88
N GLY A 7 -11.64 -9.24 -0.26
CA GLY A 7 -11.58 -8.50 -1.51
C GLY A 7 -10.12 -8.15 -1.86
N PRO A 8 -9.86 -6.95 -2.40
CA PRO A 8 -8.51 -6.52 -2.78
C PRO A 8 -7.78 -5.78 -1.64
N PHE A 9 -8.01 -6.16 -0.37
CA PHE A 9 -7.48 -5.44 0.78
C PHE A 9 -6.64 -6.35 1.68
N PRO A 10 -5.30 -6.21 1.66
CA PRO A 10 -4.44 -6.87 2.62
C PRO A 10 -4.48 -6.12 3.96
N ILE A 11 -4.94 -6.82 5.01
CA ILE A 11 -5.12 -6.26 6.36
C ILE A 11 -4.21 -6.98 7.34
N ALA A 12 -3.54 -6.19 8.17
CA ALA A 12 -2.66 -6.65 9.23
C ALA A 12 -3.05 -6.01 10.57
N ASP A 13 -2.68 -6.65 11.67
CA ASP A 13 -3.01 -6.16 13.01
C ASP A 13 -1.81 -5.47 13.67
N VAL A 14 -2.01 -4.26 14.21
CA VAL A 14 -0.98 -3.51 14.95
C VAL A 14 -1.50 -2.97 16.27
N SER A 15 -0.61 -2.66 17.21
CA SER A 15 -0.90 -1.90 18.43
C SER A 15 0.02 -0.70 18.52
N VAL A 16 -0.55 0.48 18.78
CA VAL A 16 0.19 1.75 18.88
C VAL A 16 0.24 2.21 20.34
N ASN A 17 1.44 2.52 20.83
CA ASN A 17 1.67 3.01 22.19
C ASN A 17 1.10 2.08 23.30
N GLY A 18 1.06 0.77 23.07
CA GLY A 18 0.45 -0.20 23.98
C GLY A 18 -1.07 -0.13 24.06
N GLY A 19 -1.73 0.46 23.05
CA GLY A 19 -3.17 0.42 22.86
C GLY A 19 -3.69 -0.97 22.47
N PRO A 20 -5.00 -1.10 22.19
CA PRO A 20 -5.55 -2.34 21.64
C PRO A 20 -4.85 -2.72 20.33
N THR A 21 -4.84 -4.02 20.03
CA THR A 21 -4.50 -4.50 18.69
C THR A 21 -5.68 -4.26 17.77
N VAL A 22 -5.44 -3.62 16.62
CA VAL A 22 -6.45 -3.19 15.66
C VAL A 22 -6.03 -3.46 14.21
N PRO A 23 -7.01 -3.71 13.31
CA PRO A 23 -6.76 -3.91 11.89
C PRO A 23 -6.33 -2.62 11.19
N VAL A 24 -5.29 -2.72 10.36
CA VAL A 24 -4.83 -1.66 9.47
C VAL A 24 -4.67 -2.19 8.05
N LEU A 25 -5.02 -1.37 7.07
CA LEU A 25 -4.74 -1.67 5.66
C LEU A 25 -3.23 -1.62 5.43
N VAL A 26 -2.65 -2.67 4.86
CA VAL A 26 -1.26 -2.67 4.40
C VAL A 26 -1.22 -2.00 3.03
N ASP A 27 -0.65 -0.80 2.98
CA ASP A 27 -0.69 0.03 1.79
C ASP A 27 0.73 0.32 1.29
N THR A 28 1.11 -0.29 0.18
CA THR A 28 2.39 0.01 -0.46
C THR A 28 2.38 1.35 -1.17
N GLY A 29 1.20 1.85 -1.57
CA GLY A 29 1.00 3.11 -2.29
C GLY A 29 1.23 4.37 -1.45
N SER A 30 1.33 4.24 -0.13
CA SER A 30 1.58 5.34 0.81
C SER A 30 2.75 5.07 1.75
N THR A 31 3.17 6.11 2.48
CA THR A 31 4.24 6.08 3.49
C THR A 31 3.71 6.53 4.86
N GLY A 32 3.98 5.74 5.90
CA GLY A 32 3.70 6.09 7.29
C GLY A 32 2.47 5.41 7.85
N LEU A 33 2.35 5.39 9.19
CA LEU A 33 1.20 4.82 9.87
C LEU A 33 0.22 5.92 10.25
N VAL A 34 -0.97 5.89 9.67
CA VAL A 34 -2.12 6.70 10.11
C VAL A 34 -3.04 5.86 10.97
N ILE A 35 -3.47 6.37 12.11
CA ILE A 35 -4.34 5.64 13.04
C ILE A 35 -5.40 6.55 13.67
N GLU A 36 -6.59 6.00 13.90
CA GLU A 36 -7.62 6.70 14.67
C GLU A 36 -7.23 6.86 16.16
N PRO A 37 -7.51 8.02 16.78
CA PRO A 37 -6.97 8.40 18.08
C PRO A 37 -7.43 7.50 19.23
N GLN A 38 -8.63 6.91 19.14
CA GLN A 38 -9.16 6.04 20.20
C GLN A 38 -8.40 4.72 20.37
N TYR A 39 -7.59 4.33 19.39
CA TYR A 39 -6.81 3.09 19.43
C TYR A 39 -5.35 3.29 19.84
N VAL A 40 -4.94 4.54 20.06
CA VAL A 40 -3.63 4.87 20.59
C VAL A 40 -3.64 4.68 22.11
N GLY A 41 -2.70 3.88 22.63
CA GLY A 41 -2.62 3.61 24.05
C GLY A 41 -2.43 4.87 24.90
N ALA A 42 -3.11 4.92 26.04
CA ALA A 42 -3.04 6.04 26.99
C ALA A 42 -2.16 5.75 28.23
N GLN A 43 -1.51 4.58 28.28
CA GLN A 43 -0.73 4.16 29.46
C GLN A 43 0.54 5.01 29.65
N THR A 44 1.16 5.42 28.55
CA THR A 44 2.28 6.35 28.54
C THR A 44 1.86 7.59 27.74
N PRO A 45 2.05 8.81 28.28
CA PRO A 45 1.77 10.02 27.51
C PRO A 45 2.58 10.03 26.21
N LEU A 46 1.94 10.39 25.08
CA LEU A 46 2.59 10.52 23.78
C LEU A 46 3.67 11.62 23.73
N GLY A 47 3.69 12.52 24.73
CA GLY A 47 4.51 13.72 24.70
C GLY A 47 3.87 14.82 23.88
N SER A 48 4.70 15.74 23.36
CA SER A 48 4.25 16.78 22.44
C SER A 48 4.22 16.23 21.01
N GLU A 49 3.27 16.71 20.21
CA GLU A 49 3.29 16.50 18.76
C GLU A 49 4.60 17.04 18.17
N VAL A 50 5.14 16.32 17.19
CA VAL A 50 6.36 16.72 16.47
C VAL A 50 6.03 17.42 15.16
N PHE A 51 4.82 17.22 14.64
CA PHE A 51 4.29 17.80 13.42
C PHE A 51 2.75 17.71 13.40
N SER A 52 2.10 18.53 12.58
CA SER A 52 0.67 18.40 12.26
C SER A 52 0.45 18.72 10.79
N GLY A 53 -0.48 18.02 10.16
CA GLY A 53 -0.70 18.11 8.72
C GLY A 53 -2.12 17.77 8.29
N GLY A 54 -2.30 17.73 6.97
CA GLY A 54 -3.53 17.25 6.36
C GLY A 54 -3.28 16.52 5.05
N PHE A 55 -4.09 15.50 4.76
CA PHE A 55 -3.93 14.65 3.60
C PHE A 55 -5.30 14.17 3.03
N ILE A 56 -5.27 13.49 1.88
CA ILE A 56 -6.44 12.92 1.21
C ILE A 56 -6.11 11.48 0.79
N TYR A 57 -7.01 10.54 1.07
CA TYR A 57 -7.02 9.21 0.43
C TYR A 57 -8.04 9.21 -0.70
N GLY A 58 -7.61 8.93 -1.93
CA GLY A 58 -8.49 8.89 -3.10
C GLY A 58 -9.34 10.16 -3.23
N ASN A 59 -10.64 10.05 -2.95
CA ASN A 59 -11.61 11.16 -2.96
C ASN A 59 -12.19 11.49 -1.57
N SER A 60 -11.50 11.12 -0.48
CA SER A 60 -11.88 11.50 0.87
C SER A 60 -11.93 13.02 1.04
N PRO A 61 -12.63 13.54 2.06
CA PRO A 61 -12.37 14.88 2.58
C PRO A 61 -10.89 15.02 3.01
N VAL A 62 -10.44 16.26 3.21
CA VAL A 62 -9.12 16.49 3.83
C VAL A 62 -9.15 15.98 5.27
N LEU A 63 -8.27 15.04 5.57
CA LEU A 63 -8.07 14.44 6.88
C LEU A 63 -6.89 15.12 7.57
N PHE A 64 -7.06 15.53 8.82
CA PHE A 64 -6.04 16.20 9.63
C PHE A 64 -5.51 15.28 10.72
N TYR A 65 -4.23 15.42 11.02
CA TYR A 65 -3.50 14.59 11.98
C TYR A 65 -2.44 15.38 12.73
N ASP A 66 -2.06 14.84 13.89
CA ASP A 66 -0.88 15.22 14.65
C ASP A 66 0.07 14.01 14.69
N THR A 67 1.35 14.24 14.43
CA THR A 67 2.40 13.21 14.43
C THR A 67 3.04 13.12 15.81
N TYR A 68 3.22 11.90 16.31
CA TYR A 68 3.89 11.62 17.58
C TYR A 68 4.97 10.56 17.40
N ASP A 69 6.06 10.69 18.16
CA ASP A 69 7.08 9.64 18.26
C ASP A 69 6.64 8.59 19.28
N THR A 70 6.18 7.44 18.80
CA THR A 70 5.69 6.36 19.65
C THR A 70 6.04 4.98 19.09
N THR A 71 5.65 3.93 19.81
CA THR A 71 5.95 2.54 19.45
C THR A 71 4.81 1.92 18.67
N VAL A 72 5.15 1.09 17.68
CA VAL A 72 4.22 0.22 16.96
C VAL A 72 4.61 -1.22 17.22
N ASN A 73 3.63 -2.05 17.57
CA ASN A 73 3.79 -3.46 17.86
C ASN A 73 3.01 -4.29 16.83
N PHE A 74 3.72 -5.19 16.14
CA PHE A 74 3.20 -6.08 15.09
C PHE A 74 2.85 -7.49 15.62
N GLY A 75 2.69 -7.63 16.94
CA GLY A 75 2.49 -8.89 17.63
C GLY A 75 3.79 -9.63 17.95
N HIS A 76 3.70 -10.69 18.75
CA HIS A 76 4.81 -11.61 19.08
C HIS A 76 6.10 -10.94 19.61
N GLY A 77 5.99 -9.74 20.19
CA GLY A 77 7.14 -8.99 20.70
C GLY A 77 7.91 -8.20 19.64
N LEU A 78 7.39 -8.11 18.41
CA LEU A 78 7.94 -7.28 17.34
C LEU A 78 7.48 -5.84 17.56
N THR A 79 8.33 -5.04 18.21
CA THR A 79 8.02 -3.64 18.54
C THR A 79 9.11 -2.73 17.99
N THR A 80 8.70 -1.62 17.39
CA THR A 80 9.63 -0.59 16.90
C THR A 80 10.29 0.16 18.06
N ALA A 81 11.44 0.79 17.81
CA ALA A 81 11.81 1.97 18.58
C ALA A 81 10.74 3.08 18.38
N PRO A 82 10.69 4.13 19.23
CA PRO A 82 9.85 5.29 18.97
C PRO A 82 10.07 5.83 17.54
N THR A 83 8.96 6.00 16.81
CA THR A 83 8.91 6.42 15.41
C THR A 83 7.68 7.27 15.18
N ALA A 84 7.71 8.08 14.12
CA ALA A 84 6.58 8.91 13.73
C ALA A 84 5.34 8.07 13.41
N VAL A 85 4.24 8.37 14.09
CA VAL A 85 2.90 7.84 13.85
C VAL A 85 1.93 9.02 13.76
N ASP A 86 1.13 9.03 12.69
CA ASP A 86 0.15 10.07 12.42
C ASP A 86 -1.17 9.71 13.08
N VAL A 87 -1.57 10.49 14.08
CA VAL A 87 -2.80 10.27 14.84
C VAL A 87 -3.85 11.25 14.34
N LEU A 88 -4.96 10.73 13.82
CA LEU A 88 -6.04 11.56 13.29
C LEU A 88 -6.63 12.45 14.38
N THR A 89 -6.99 13.68 14.01
CA THR A 89 -7.87 14.50 14.86
C THR A 89 -9.22 13.80 15.01
N THR A 90 -9.92 14.03 16.12
CA THR A 90 -11.23 13.38 16.39
C THR A 90 -12.24 13.58 15.26
N ASN A 91 -12.25 14.77 14.62
CA ASN A 91 -13.14 15.02 13.49
C ASN A 91 -12.75 14.19 12.27
N SER A 92 -11.45 14.15 11.94
CA SER A 92 -10.96 13.38 10.81
C SER A 92 -11.02 11.86 11.01
N ALA A 93 -11.03 11.37 12.25
CA ALA A 93 -11.30 9.96 12.53
C ALA A 93 -12.69 9.56 12.02
N THR A 94 -13.72 10.39 12.26
CA THR A 94 -15.08 10.12 11.74
C THR A 94 -15.14 10.12 10.22
N ASP A 95 -14.47 11.09 9.57
CA ASP A 95 -14.42 11.17 8.10
C ASP A 95 -13.62 10.01 7.49
N PHE A 96 -12.55 9.57 8.17
CA PHE A 96 -11.74 8.41 7.78
C PHE A 96 -12.57 7.13 7.81
N SER A 97 -13.25 6.82 8.93
CA SER A 97 -14.06 5.60 9.02
C SER A 97 -15.19 5.64 7.98
N ALA A 98 -15.87 6.78 7.81
CA ALA A 98 -16.94 6.92 6.82
C ALA A 98 -16.46 6.71 5.37
N TYR A 99 -15.25 7.19 5.04
CA TYR A 99 -14.63 6.97 3.73
C TYR A 99 -14.35 5.49 3.49
N TRP A 100 -13.64 4.83 4.41
CA TRP A 100 -13.28 3.42 4.27
C TRP A 100 -14.47 2.48 4.34
N ASP A 101 -15.45 2.73 5.21
CA ASP A 101 -16.71 1.98 5.25
C ASP A 101 -17.45 2.00 3.90
N GLY A 102 -17.44 3.15 3.21
CA GLY A 102 -18.03 3.28 1.87
C GLY A 102 -17.32 2.42 0.82
N ILE A 103 -15.98 2.37 0.89
CA ILE A 103 -15.14 1.53 0.03
C ILE A 103 -15.39 0.05 0.34
N PHE A 104 -15.29 -0.37 1.61
CA PHE A 104 -15.49 -1.77 2.00
C PHE A 104 -16.90 -2.25 1.73
N ASN A 105 -17.94 -1.44 1.94
CA ASN A 105 -19.30 -1.85 1.59
C ASN A 105 -19.49 -2.15 0.09
N THR A 106 -18.59 -1.64 -0.77
CA THR A 106 -18.58 -1.94 -2.20
C THR A 106 -17.75 -3.19 -2.53
N TYR A 107 -16.57 -3.31 -1.93
CA TYR A 107 -15.55 -4.27 -2.37
C TYR A 107 -15.30 -5.44 -1.40
N ALA A 108 -15.57 -5.26 -0.10
CA ALA A 108 -15.42 -6.26 0.96
C ALA A 108 -16.42 -6.02 2.12
N PRO A 109 -17.72 -6.32 1.95
CA PRO A 109 -18.74 -5.94 2.92
C PRO A 109 -18.54 -6.62 4.29
N GLY A 110 -18.47 -5.81 5.35
CA GLY A 110 -18.28 -6.28 6.73
C GLY A 110 -16.84 -6.16 7.23
N VAL A 111 -15.91 -5.72 6.36
CA VAL A 111 -14.56 -5.35 6.73
C VAL A 111 -14.51 -3.91 7.25
N THR A 112 -13.67 -3.68 8.25
CA THR A 112 -13.35 -2.36 8.80
C THR A 112 -11.85 -2.28 9.07
N ILE A 113 -11.28 -1.08 8.95
CA ILE A 113 -9.92 -0.79 9.39
C ILE A 113 -9.95 0.40 10.33
N ASP A 114 -8.96 0.45 11.21
CA ASP A 114 -8.79 1.51 12.21
C ASP A 114 -7.58 2.42 11.89
N GLY A 115 -6.91 2.13 10.77
CA GLY A 115 -5.76 2.87 10.26
C GLY A 115 -5.22 2.33 8.94
N VAL A 116 -4.18 2.99 8.42
CA VAL A 116 -3.46 2.61 7.20
C VAL A 116 -1.98 2.53 7.53
N LEU A 117 -1.38 1.38 7.27
CA LEU A 117 0.05 1.10 7.39
C LEU A 117 0.71 1.29 6.01
N GLY A 118 1.15 2.52 5.75
CA GLY A 118 1.94 2.88 4.58
C GLY A 118 3.36 2.32 4.66
N ILE A 119 3.69 1.38 3.78
CA ILE A 119 4.99 0.69 3.72
C ILE A 119 5.81 1.01 2.49
N GLY A 120 5.29 1.86 1.59
CA GLY A 120 6.00 2.40 0.46
C GLY A 120 7.15 3.31 0.90
N PRO A 121 8.43 3.00 0.61
CA PRO A 121 9.56 3.84 1.01
C PRO A 121 9.60 5.23 0.38
N ASN A 122 9.13 5.39 -0.86
CA ASN A 122 9.42 6.55 -1.71
C ASN A 122 8.21 7.45 -2.07
N ASP A 123 7.05 7.22 -1.47
CA ASP A 123 5.87 8.09 -1.64
C ASP A 123 5.97 9.36 -0.75
N GLY A 124 6.36 9.16 0.51
CA GLY A 124 6.57 10.24 1.48
C GLY A 124 5.28 10.93 1.92
N TYR A 125 4.14 10.25 1.81
CA TYR A 125 2.82 10.77 2.13
C TYR A 125 1.87 9.67 2.66
N PRO A 126 1.00 9.93 3.65
CA PRO A 126 0.88 11.17 4.43
C PRO A 126 1.98 11.35 5.49
N GLY A 127 2.63 10.27 5.90
CA GLY A 127 3.76 10.29 6.81
C GLY A 127 5.10 10.54 6.09
N THR A 128 6.15 10.77 6.86
CA THR A 128 7.48 11.11 6.31
C THR A 128 8.43 9.93 6.18
N SER A 129 8.09 8.79 6.78
CA SER A 129 8.84 7.53 6.70
C SER A 129 7.96 6.35 7.12
N THR A 130 8.28 5.14 6.67
CA THR A 130 7.60 3.93 7.14
C THR A 130 8.10 3.50 8.52
N VAL A 131 7.17 3.06 9.37
CA VAL A 131 7.45 2.52 10.70
C VAL A 131 8.29 1.24 10.67
N ILE A 132 8.34 0.52 9.53
CA ILE A 132 9.18 -0.67 9.37
C ILE A 132 10.66 -0.33 9.60
N THR A 133 11.11 0.85 9.16
CA THR A 133 12.52 1.24 9.29
C THR A 133 12.98 1.38 10.75
N ALA A 134 12.04 1.53 11.69
CA ALA A 134 12.30 1.63 13.13
C ALA A 134 12.32 0.27 13.86
N LEU A 135 12.15 -0.85 13.14
CA LEU A 135 12.29 -2.20 13.71
C LEU A 135 13.76 -2.55 14.03
N PRO A 136 14.01 -3.41 15.02
CA PRO A 136 15.37 -3.74 15.41
C PRO A 136 16.07 -4.69 14.42
N GLY A 137 17.39 -4.51 14.27
CA GLY A 137 18.24 -5.44 13.54
C GLY A 137 17.91 -5.52 12.05
N THR A 138 17.73 -6.73 11.53
CA THR A 138 17.43 -6.96 10.10
C THR A 138 15.94 -6.84 9.77
N LEU A 139 15.08 -6.68 10.78
CA LEU A 139 13.63 -6.58 10.58
C LEU A 139 13.22 -5.28 9.88
N ASN A 140 14.11 -4.28 9.84
CA ASN A 140 13.87 -2.99 9.19
C ASN A 140 14.11 -2.97 7.67
N GLN A 141 14.49 -4.12 7.09
CA GLN A 141 14.89 -4.18 5.68
C GLN A 141 13.73 -4.20 4.69
N GLY A 142 12.51 -4.51 5.13
CA GLY A 142 11.38 -4.66 4.22
C GLY A 142 10.24 -5.48 4.79
N ALA A 143 9.28 -5.75 3.93
CA ALA A 143 8.18 -6.65 4.18
C ALA A 143 7.87 -7.48 2.93
N LEU A 144 7.73 -8.80 3.09
CA LEU A 144 7.15 -9.68 2.08
C LEU A 144 5.64 -9.77 2.32
N ILE A 145 4.84 -9.45 1.31
CA ILE A 145 3.39 -9.60 1.31
C ILE A 145 3.07 -10.88 0.53
N ASP A 146 2.51 -11.88 1.21
CA ASP A 146 2.02 -13.11 0.59
C ASP A 146 0.57 -13.34 1.02
N GLU A 147 -0.35 -12.82 0.20
CA GLU A 147 -1.79 -12.91 0.45
C GLU A 147 -2.30 -14.35 0.37
N SER A 148 -1.72 -15.14 -0.54
CA SER A 148 -2.09 -16.55 -0.71
C SER A 148 -1.74 -17.40 0.52
N ALA A 149 -0.64 -17.06 1.21
CA ALA A 149 -0.24 -17.68 2.46
C ALA A 149 -0.84 -16.99 3.70
N GLY A 150 -1.52 -15.85 3.53
CA GLY A 150 -2.02 -15.04 4.65
C GLY A 150 -0.89 -14.52 5.55
N ALA A 151 0.22 -14.09 4.94
CA ALA A 151 1.43 -13.71 5.66
C ALA A 151 1.96 -12.33 5.25
N LEU A 152 2.34 -11.55 6.26
CA LEU A 152 3.21 -10.37 6.12
C LEU A 152 4.52 -10.65 6.88
N GLU A 153 5.62 -10.84 6.17
CA GLU A 153 6.92 -11.19 6.78
C GLU A 153 7.83 -9.97 6.83
N LEU A 154 8.16 -9.50 8.03
CA LEU A 154 9.05 -8.36 8.24
C LEU A 154 10.52 -8.79 8.21
N GLY A 155 11.35 -8.02 7.52
CA GLY A 155 12.80 -8.21 7.46
C GLY A 155 13.35 -8.43 6.05
N PRO A 156 14.45 -9.19 5.90
CA PRO A 156 15.02 -9.51 4.59
C PRO A 156 14.02 -10.35 3.78
N ASN A 157 14.07 -10.25 2.44
CA ASN A 157 13.28 -11.13 1.59
C ASN A 157 13.64 -12.60 1.88
N SER A 158 12.64 -13.41 2.24
CA SER A 158 12.79 -14.83 2.56
C SER A 158 12.73 -15.72 1.30
N LEU A 159 12.35 -15.15 0.16
CA LEU A 159 12.25 -15.83 -1.14
C LEU A 159 13.47 -15.53 -2.03
N PRO A 160 13.70 -16.33 -3.10
CA PRO A 160 14.90 -16.22 -3.93
C PRO A 160 15.11 -14.87 -4.61
N GLY A 161 14.08 -14.03 -4.77
CA GLY A 161 14.16 -12.76 -5.47
C GLY A 161 14.20 -12.94 -6.98
N ASP A 162 13.07 -13.31 -7.60
CA ASP A 162 13.06 -13.66 -9.04
C ASP A 162 13.21 -12.43 -9.94
N ILE A 163 12.43 -11.36 -9.70
CA ILE A 163 12.50 -10.15 -10.53
C ILE A 163 12.26 -8.88 -9.69
N SER A 164 13.23 -7.96 -9.68
CA SER A 164 13.18 -6.73 -8.88
C SER A 164 13.22 -5.47 -9.75
N VAL A 165 12.44 -4.46 -9.36
CA VAL A 165 12.47 -3.11 -9.92
C VAL A 165 12.87 -2.10 -8.86
N ALA A 166 13.57 -1.06 -9.29
CA ALA A 166 14.00 0.01 -8.41
C ALA A 166 12.82 0.98 -8.15
N GLY A 167 12.62 1.33 -6.88
CA GLY A 167 11.52 2.19 -6.44
C GLY A 167 10.37 1.40 -5.82
N SER A 168 9.76 1.98 -4.78
CA SER A 168 8.50 1.51 -4.19
C SER A 168 7.86 2.64 -3.36
N PRO A 169 6.58 2.99 -3.59
CA PRO A 169 5.67 2.39 -4.57
C PRO A 169 5.95 2.79 -6.01
N ILE A 170 6.66 3.90 -6.24
CA ILE A 170 6.76 4.48 -7.58
C ILE A 170 7.93 3.87 -8.34
N ALA A 171 7.63 3.18 -9.45
CA ALA A 171 8.61 2.63 -10.37
C ALA A 171 8.34 3.08 -11.83
N SER A 172 9.40 3.15 -12.64
CA SER A 172 9.26 3.23 -14.09
C SER A 172 9.07 1.82 -14.64
N LEU A 173 7.99 1.60 -15.40
CA LEU A 173 7.64 0.30 -15.99
C LEU A 173 7.29 0.45 -17.47
N ASP A 174 7.31 -0.66 -18.20
CA ASP A 174 6.74 -0.75 -19.55
C ASP A 174 5.41 -1.51 -19.50
N VAL A 175 4.35 -0.94 -20.08
CA VAL A 175 3.00 -1.53 -20.07
C VAL A 175 2.61 -1.95 -21.48
N GLN A 176 2.04 -3.14 -21.61
CA GLN A 176 1.51 -3.68 -22.86
C GLN A 176 0.03 -4.02 -22.69
N VAL A 177 -0.77 -3.61 -23.67
CA VAL A 177 -2.22 -3.89 -23.72
C VAL A 177 -2.51 -4.76 -24.94
N ASN A 178 -3.17 -5.90 -24.74
CA ASN A 178 -3.60 -6.86 -25.78
C ASN A 178 -2.48 -7.26 -26.78
N GLY A 179 -1.24 -7.38 -26.29
CA GLY A 179 -0.09 -7.71 -27.14
C GLY A 179 0.34 -6.59 -28.10
N GLY A 180 -0.14 -5.36 -27.89
CA GLY A 180 0.26 -4.17 -28.63
C GLY A 180 1.70 -3.72 -28.34
N PRO A 181 2.09 -2.52 -28.77
CA PRO A 181 3.39 -1.94 -28.43
C PRO A 181 3.56 -1.79 -26.91
N LEU A 182 4.81 -1.87 -26.45
CA LEU A 182 5.16 -1.47 -25.08
C LEU A 182 5.14 0.05 -24.96
N THR A 183 4.45 0.54 -23.95
CA THR A 183 4.39 1.96 -23.59
C THR A 183 5.16 2.18 -22.30
N ARG A 184 6.19 3.02 -22.34
CA ARG A 184 6.92 3.45 -21.14
C ARG A 184 6.02 4.30 -20.26
N VAL A 185 5.85 3.88 -19.01
CA VAL A 185 5.15 4.63 -17.96
C VAL A 185 6.17 4.97 -16.86
N PRO A 186 6.61 6.24 -16.74
CA PRO A 186 7.70 6.60 -15.84
C PRO A 186 7.32 6.56 -14.35
N SER A 187 6.03 6.56 -14.03
CA SER A 187 5.51 6.61 -12.66
C SER A 187 4.29 5.70 -12.53
N VAL A 188 4.55 4.44 -12.19
CA VAL A 188 3.53 3.46 -11.80
C VAL A 188 3.59 3.27 -10.30
N PHE A 189 2.46 3.46 -9.61
CA PHE A 189 2.30 3.12 -8.20
C PHE A 189 2.03 1.61 -8.10
N ILE A 190 2.95 0.87 -7.48
CA ILE A 190 2.73 -0.53 -7.11
C ILE A 190 2.09 -0.50 -5.73
N ASP A 191 0.78 -0.73 -5.69
CA ASP A 191 -0.12 -0.19 -4.66
C ASP A 191 -1.15 -1.22 -4.21
N SER A 192 -0.84 -1.93 -3.12
CA SER A 192 -1.71 -2.93 -2.50
C SER A 192 -2.99 -2.34 -1.92
N GLY A 193 -3.02 -1.04 -1.59
CA GLY A 193 -4.23 -0.33 -1.16
C GLY A 193 -5.13 0.12 -2.32
N GLY A 194 -4.62 0.03 -3.56
CA GLY A 194 -5.22 0.60 -4.77
C GLY A 194 -6.40 -0.17 -5.38
N ILE A 195 -6.97 -1.16 -4.68
CA ILE A 195 -8.12 -1.96 -5.13
C ILE A 195 -7.78 -2.72 -6.43
N TYR A 196 -8.38 -2.34 -7.57
CA TYR A 196 -8.10 -2.93 -8.88
C TYR A 196 -7.22 -2.04 -9.77
N GLY A 197 -6.73 -0.93 -9.23
CA GLY A 197 -5.79 -0.03 -9.89
C GLY A 197 -6.44 0.96 -10.85
N PHE A 198 -5.56 1.74 -11.48
CA PHE A 198 -5.92 2.82 -12.40
C PHE A 198 -4.99 2.77 -13.61
N ILE A 199 -5.55 3.02 -14.79
CA ILE A 199 -4.76 3.08 -16.03
C ILE A 199 -5.13 4.34 -16.84
N PRO A 200 -4.15 5.15 -17.26
CA PRO A 200 -4.43 6.29 -18.11
C PRO A 200 -4.98 5.85 -19.46
N SER A 201 -5.98 6.57 -19.97
CA SER A 201 -6.54 6.35 -21.31
C SER A 201 -5.48 6.34 -22.42
N ALA A 202 -4.41 7.14 -22.28
CA ALA A 202 -3.28 7.19 -23.20
C ALA A 202 -2.40 5.94 -23.17
N VAL A 203 -2.34 5.21 -22.05
CA VAL A 203 -1.64 3.92 -21.93
C VAL A 203 -2.52 2.80 -22.44
N LEU A 204 -3.82 2.87 -22.16
CA LEU A 204 -4.81 1.89 -22.59
C LEU A 204 -4.98 1.87 -24.13
N ASP A 205 -4.94 3.04 -24.78
CA ASP A 205 -5.01 3.25 -26.23
C ASP A 205 -6.22 2.59 -26.94
N THR A 206 -7.35 2.50 -26.24
CA THR A 206 -8.63 1.98 -26.78
C THR A 206 -9.62 3.09 -27.14
N GLY A 207 -9.29 4.35 -26.84
CA GLY A 207 -10.21 5.50 -26.93
C GLY A 207 -11.17 5.64 -25.75
N GLN A 208 -11.17 4.71 -24.80
CA GLN A 208 -11.90 4.85 -23.54
C GLN A 208 -11.23 5.90 -22.64
N THR A 209 -12.04 6.73 -21.99
CA THR A 209 -11.54 7.82 -21.12
C THR A 209 -11.97 7.71 -19.66
N THR A 210 -12.98 6.89 -19.36
CA THR A 210 -13.50 6.69 -17.99
C THR A 210 -14.09 5.28 -17.82
N GLY A 211 -14.35 4.91 -16.57
CA GLY A 211 -14.96 3.62 -16.20
C GLY A 211 -13.96 2.47 -16.18
N THR A 212 -14.42 1.26 -15.86
CA THR A 212 -13.58 0.07 -15.77
C THR A 212 -13.11 -0.38 -17.15
N VAL A 213 -11.86 -0.85 -17.26
CA VAL A 213 -11.35 -1.48 -18.49
C VAL A 213 -12.22 -2.70 -18.85
N PRO A 214 -12.64 -2.86 -20.13
CA PRO A 214 -13.50 -3.95 -20.57
C PRO A 214 -12.89 -5.32 -20.25
N ALA A 215 -13.74 -6.24 -19.82
CA ALA A 215 -13.38 -7.64 -19.62
C ALA A 215 -12.73 -8.25 -20.87
N GLY A 216 -11.76 -9.13 -20.67
CA GLY A 216 -10.99 -9.77 -21.74
C GLY A 216 -9.81 -8.93 -22.24
N THR A 217 -9.51 -7.79 -21.61
CA THR A 217 -8.33 -7.00 -21.93
C THR A 217 -7.12 -7.59 -21.20
N THR A 218 -6.11 -8.03 -21.95
CA THR A 218 -4.85 -8.48 -21.34
C THR A 218 -3.96 -7.27 -21.09
N ILE A 219 -3.51 -7.10 -19.85
CA ILE A 219 -2.58 -6.06 -19.43
C ILE A 219 -1.34 -6.73 -18.86
N SER A 220 -0.18 -6.37 -19.38
CA SER A 220 1.11 -6.92 -18.97
C SER A 220 2.05 -5.80 -18.57
N PHE A 221 2.70 -5.96 -17.41
CA PHE A 221 3.68 -5.04 -16.87
C PHE A 221 5.07 -5.65 -16.97
N TYR A 222 6.02 -4.87 -17.46
CA TYR A 222 7.41 -5.24 -17.66
C TYR A 222 8.32 -4.29 -16.88
N ALA A 223 9.50 -4.76 -16.52
CA ALA A 223 10.59 -3.88 -16.11
C ALA A 223 10.92 -2.90 -17.25
N ASP A 224 11.51 -1.75 -16.92
CA ASP A 224 11.85 -0.66 -17.85
C ASP A 224 12.98 -0.97 -18.84
N ASN A 225 13.25 -2.26 -19.07
CA ASN A 225 14.18 -2.79 -20.05
C ASN A 225 13.45 -3.34 -21.30
N GLY A 226 12.13 -3.24 -21.35
CA GLY A 226 11.27 -3.66 -22.46
C GLY A 226 11.26 -5.16 -22.76
N GLN A 227 11.73 -6.00 -21.82
CA GLN A 227 11.93 -7.44 -22.06
C GLN A 227 11.49 -8.33 -20.90
N THR A 228 11.72 -7.89 -19.66
CA THR A 228 11.44 -8.72 -18.47
C THR A 228 10.01 -8.51 -18.02
N LEU A 229 9.16 -9.51 -18.27
CA LEU A 229 7.78 -9.53 -17.77
C LEU A 229 7.81 -9.62 -16.24
N LEU A 230 7.09 -8.72 -15.57
CA LEU A 230 6.86 -8.78 -14.13
C LEU A 230 5.61 -9.60 -13.84
N TYR A 231 4.50 -9.23 -14.48
CA TYR A 231 3.25 -9.97 -14.39
C TYR A 231 2.31 -9.62 -15.54
N SER A 232 1.33 -10.48 -15.76
CA SER A 232 0.26 -10.26 -16.74
C SER A 232 -1.05 -10.83 -16.22
N TYR A 233 -2.14 -10.15 -16.54
CA TYR A 233 -3.48 -10.60 -16.20
C TYR A 233 -4.46 -10.22 -17.31
N THR A 234 -5.64 -10.81 -17.27
CA THR A 234 -6.75 -10.49 -18.18
C THR A 234 -7.92 -10.01 -17.34
N THR A 235 -8.41 -8.80 -17.62
CA THR A 235 -9.53 -8.20 -16.90
C THR A 235 -10.79 -9.05 -17.00
N THR A 236 -11.62 -9.00 -15.97
CA THR A 236 -12.96 -9.60 -15.94
C THR A 236 -14.02 -8.50 -15.82
N ALA A 237 -15.30 -8.90 -15.69
CA ALA A 237 -16.38 -7.93 -15.50
C ALA A 237 -16.33 -7.24 -14.12
N THR A 238 -15.61 -7.82 -13.16
CA THR A 238 -15.54 -7.35 -11.77
C THR A 238 -14.11 -7.07 -11.30
N ASP A 239 -13.12 -7.31 -12.16
CA ASP A 239 -11.71 -7.18 -11.84
C ASP A 239 -11.00 -6.53 -13.04
N GLY A 240 -10.59 -5.28 -12.85
CA GLY A 240 -9.89 -4.51 -13.86
C GLY A 240 -9.72 -3.06 -13.42
N PRO A 241 -8.68 -2.38 -13.93
CA PRO A 241 -8.37 -1.03 -13.50
C PRO A 241 -9.41 -0.05 -14.00
N THR A 242 -9.57 1.05 -13.27
CA THR A 242 -10.38 2.18 -13.70
C THR A 242 -9.58 3.06 -14.66
N VAL A 243 -10.19 3.44 -15.78
CA VAL A 243 -9.58 4.34 -16.74
C VAL A 243 -9.60 5.76 -16.22
N THR A 244 -8.43 6.40 -16.22
CA THR A 244 -8.19 7.77 -15.76
C THR A 244 -7.41 8.59 -16.80
N THR A 245 -7.07 9.84 -16.49
CA THR A 245 -6.17 10.68 -17.29
C THR A 245 -4.82 10.93 -16.63
N ASP A 246 -4.68 10.60 -15.35
CA ASP A 246 -3.67 11.26 -14.51
C ASP A 246 -2.51 10.33 -14.11
N PHE A 247 -2.81 9.13 -13.60
CA PHE A 247 -1.80 8.25 -13.01
C PHE A 247 -2.07 6.77 -13.31
N THR A 248 -1.03 5.95 -13.11
CA THR A 248 -1.13 4.49 -13.20
C THR A 248 -0.91 3.89 -11.82
N SER A 249 -1.83 3.05 -11.36
CA SER A 249 -1.68 2.23 -10.15
C SER A 249 -2.00 0.78 -10.49
N THR A 250 -1.22 -0.16 -9.96
CA THR A 250 -1.43 -1.59 -10.19
C THR A 250 -2.67 -2.12 -9.48
N GLY A 251 -3.12 -1.42 -8.43
CA GLY A 251 -3.99 -2.01 -7.41
C GLY A 251 -3.36 -3.24 -6.77
N ASN A 252 -4.21 -4.07 -6.15
CA ASN A 252 -3.82 -5.30 -5.47
C ASN A 252 -3.41 -6.43 -6.43
N THR A 253 -3.71 -6.31 -7.73
CA THR A 253 -3.49 -7.34 -8.75
C THR A 253 -2.14 -8.09 -8.65
N PRO A 254 -0.96 -7.45 -8.57
CA PRO A 254 0.29 -8.19 -8.46
C PRO A 254 0.44 -8.96 -7.14
N PHE A 255 -0.16 -8.49 -6.05
CA PHE A 255 -0.14 -9.13 -4.73
C PHE A 255 -1.12 -10.32 -4.67
N ASP A 256 -2.23 -10.24 -5.40
CA ASP A 256 -3.17 -11.36 -5.59
C ASP A 256 -2.56 -12.51 -6.42
N LEU A 257 -1.62 -12.19 -7.33
CA LEU A 257 -0.98 -13.17 -8.21
C LEU A 257 0.12 -13.98 -7.50
N GLY A 258 0.78 -13.40 -6.50
CA GLY A 258 1.82 -14.08 -5.74
C GLY A 258 2.59 -13.13 -4.81
N PRO A 259 3.62 -13.65 -4.14
CA PRO A 259 4.36 -12.89 -3.14
C PRO A 259 5.10 -11.68 -3.74
N VAL A 260 5.00 -10.54 -3.06
CA VAL A 260 5.70 -9.30 -3.45
C VAL A 260 6.46 -8.73 -2.25
N TYR A 261 7.76 -8.53 -2.42
CA TYR A 261 8.63 -7.96 -1.40
C TYR A 261 8.86 -6.46 -1.59
N ILE A 262 8.59 -5.69 -0.55
CA ILE A 262 8.85 -4.25 -0.46
C ILE A 262 10.11 -4.03 0.36
N GLY A 263 11.21 -3.81 -0.36
CA GLY A 263 12.52 -3.54 0.22
C GLY A 263 12.67 -2.09 0.65
N GLN A 264 13.02 -1.88 1.92
CA GLN A 264 13.44 -0.59 2.45
C GLN A 264 14.91 -0.36 2.12
N SER A 265 15.25 0.83 1.64
CA SER A 265 16.63 1.26 1.41
C SER A 265 16.98 2.42 2.35
N PRO A 266 18.22 2.52 2.86
CA PRO A 266 18.68 3.71 3.58
C PRO A 266 18.52 5.03 2.79
N SER A 267 18.39 4.96 1.47
CA SER A 267 18.12 6.13 0.61
C SER A 267 16.66 6.57 0.58
N GLY A 268 15.73 5.79 1.15
CA GLY A 268 14.29 6.03 1.05
C GLY A 268 13.69 5.73 -0.33
N PHE A 269 14.46 5.19 -1.29
CA PHE A 269 13.93 4.87 -2.62
C PHE A 269 13.28 3.48 -2.69
N GLY A 270 13.86 2.53 -1.98
CA GLY A 270 13.42 1.14 -1.91
C GLY A 270 13.45 0.37 -3.24
N THR A 271 12.87 -0.83 -3.19
CA THR A 271 12.74 -1.77 -4.30
C THR A 271 11.45 -2.56 -4.16
N THR A 272 10.84 -2.94 -5.29
CA THR A 272 9.76 -3.92 -5.32
C THR A 272 10.26 -5.18 -6.02
N THR A 273 10.09 -6.34 -5.40
CA THR A 273 10.47 -7.64 -5.97
C THR A 273 9.24 -8.53 -6.09
N PHE A 274 9.03 -9.11 -7.27
CA PHE A 274 7.98 -10.06 -7.58
C PHE A 274 8.60 -11.47 -7.48
N ASP A 275 8.09 -12.28 -6.56
CA ASP A 275 8.67 -13.58 -6.18
C ASP A 275 7.79 -14.77 -6.65
N TYR A 276 7.51 -14.83 -7.96
CA TYR A 276 6.73 -15.89 -8.61
C TYR A 276 7.02 -16.08 -10.11
#